data_AF-A0A4Y2HPX1-F1
#
_entry.id   AF-A0A4Y2HPX1-F1
#
_cell.length_a   1.000
_cell.length_b   1.000
_cell.length_c   1.000
_cell.angle_alpha   90.00
_cell.angle_beta   90.00
_cell.angle_gamma   90.00
#
_symmetry.space_group_name_H-M   'P 1'
#
loop_
_entity.id
_entity.type
_entity.pdbx_description
1 polymer ?
#
loop_
_entity_poly.entity_id
_entity_poly.type
_entity_poly.pdbx_seq_one_letter_code
_entity_poly.pdbx_strand_id
1 'polypeptide(L)'
;MSSLLQQNFFCCGTIQQRRKFFLKSYLMDDKQMKTGDSDFACSEEISVVKWRDRGEKSVISTMHDPNVTSSVLRTNKQGARERVQCPVAIKNYNKKRVELIVLISLWLLIAYLGNPGAGG
;
A
#
# COMPACT_ATOMS: atom_id res chain seq x y z
N MET A 1 1.49 -3.72 -16.13
CA MET A 1 1.11 -2.40 -15.58
C MET A 1 1.15 -1.33 -16.67
N SER A 2 2.15 -1.33 -17.56
CA SER A 2 2.19 -0.49 -18.76
C SER A 2 0.93 -0.57 -19.63
N SER A 3 0.42 -1.79 -19.89
CA SER A 3 -0.82 -1.98 -20.67
C SER A 3 -2.08 -1.37 -20.02
N LEU A 4 -2.10 -1.22 -18.69
CA LEU A 4 -3.21 -0.59 -17.97
C LEU A 4 -3.08 0.94 -17.99
N LEU A 5 -1.86 1.46 -17.91
CA LEU A 5 -1.61 2.89 -18.00
C LEU A 5 -1.94 3.43 -19.41
N GLN A 6 -1.65 2.66 -20.46
CA GLN A 6 -2.06 2.97 -21.84
C GLN A 6 -3.59 3.07 -22.00
N GLN A 7 -4.36 2.43 -21.10
CA GLN A 7 -5.82 2.52 -21.03
C GLN A 7 -6.30 3.55 -19.99
N ASN A 8 -5.42 4.44 -19.50
CA ASN A 8 -5.66 5.42 -18.44
C ASN A 8 -6.11 4.82 -17.10
N PHE A 9 -5.80 3.54 -16.84
CA PHE A 9 -6.06 2.91 -15.55
C PHE A 9 -4.85 3.03 -14.63
N PHE A 10 -4.96 3.89 -13.63
CA PHE A 10 -3.99 4.02 -12.55
C PHE A 10 -4.08 2.83 -11.58
N CYS A 11 -2.95 2.17 -11.33
CA CYS A 11 -2.88 0.98 -10.49
C CYS A 11 -1.89 1.16 -9.35
N CYS A 12 -2.24 0.62 -8.18
CA CYS A 12 -1.31 0.47 -7.05
C CYS A 12 -1.48 -0.91 -6.42
N GLY A 13 -0.39 -1.58 -6.08
CA GLY A 13 -0.44 -2.91 -5.48
C GLY A 13 0.85 -3.30 -4.78
N THR A 14 0.79 -4.36 -3.97
CA THR A 14 1.98 -4.90 -3.29
C THR A 14 2.71 -5.89 -4.18
N ILE A 15 4.05 -5.86 -4.16
CA ILE A 15 4.89 -6.88 -4.80
C ILE A 15 5.65 -7.67 -3.73
N GLN A 16 5.72 -8.98 -3.91
CA GLN A 16 6.60 -9.84 -3.10
C GLN A 16 8.03 -9.75 -3.61
N GLN A 17 8.99 -9.51 -2.72
CA GLN A 17 10.42 -9.40 -3.07
C GLN A 17 11.02 -10.69 -3.65
N ARG A 18 10.39 -11.85 -3.42
CA ARG A 18 10.80 -13.15 -3.98
C ARG A 18 10.46 -13.31 -5.46
N ARG A 19 9.77 -12.34 -6.08
CA ARG A 19 9.47 -12.36 -7.51
C ARG A 19 10.78 -12.27 -8.31
N LYS A 20 10.89 -13.06 -9.39
CA LYS A 20 12.08 -13.16 -10.25
C LYS A 20 12.58 -11.80 -10.77
N PHE A 21 11.67 -10.87 -11.02
CA PHE A 21 11.96 -9.54 -11.57
C PHE A 21 11.86 -8.42 -10.53
N PHE A 22 12.09 -8.72 -9.25
CA PHE A 22 12.17 -7.67 -8.22
C PHE A 22 13.50 -6.91 -8.35
N LEU A 23 13.44 -5.58 -8.28
CA LEU A 23 14.55 -4.65 -8.51
C LEU A 23 15.56 -4.61 -7.35
N LYS A 24 16.11 -5.77 -6.97
CA LYS A 24 17.05 -5.89 -5.83
C LYS A 24 18.32 -5.06 -5.99
N SER A 25 18.80 -4.89 -7.22
CA SER A 25 20.02 -4.13 -7.50
C SER A 25 19.81 -2.62 -7.48
N TYR A 26 18.58 -2.15 -7.65
CA TYR A 26 18.22 -0.73 -7.70
C TYR A 26 17.61 -0.23 -6.40
N LEU A 27 17.30 -1.14 -5.47
CA LEU A 27 16.70 -0.83 -4.19
C LEU A 27 17.67 -1.18 -3.07
N MET A 28 17.70 -0.33 -2.05
CA MET A 28 18.51 -0.46 -0.85
C MET A 28 18.32 -1.84 -0.20
N ASP A 29 19.43 -2.44 0.21
CA ASP A 29 19.41 -3.73 0.88
C ASP A 29 18.67 -3.64 2.22
N ASP A 30 17.91 -4.67 2.54
CA ASP A 30 17.07 -4.71 3.73
C ASP A 30 17.85 -4.59 5.04
N LYS A 31 19.11 -5.01 5.05
CA LYS A 31 19.99 -4.90 6.23
C LYS A 31 20.40 -3.47 6.53
N GLN A 32 20.34 -2.59 5.54
CA GLN A 32 20.75 -1.19 5.67
C GLN A 32 19.58 -0.27 6.03
N MET A 33 18.33 -0.71 5.82
CA MET A 33 17.13 0.07 6.09
C MET A 33 16.72 0.01 7.57
N LYS A 34 16.49 1.18 8.17
CA LYS A 34 15.88 1.35 9.50
C LYS A 34 14.37 1.52 9.39
N THR A 35 13.67 1.38 10.51
CA THR A 35 12.21 1.61 10.54
C THR A 35 11.90 3.05 10.16
N GLY A 36 11.01 3.24 9.18
CA GLY A 36 10.69 4.54 8.59
C GLY A 36 11.43 4.84 7.30
N ASP A 37 12.54 4.15 7.02
CA ASP A 37 13.30 4.35 5.79
C ASP A 37 12.49 3.88 4.58
N SER A 38 12.63 4.63 3.50
CA SER A 38 12.03 4.31 2.22
C SER A 38 13.05 4.50 1.11
N ASP A 39 12.94 3.66 0.10
CA ASP A 39 13.70 3.77 -1.12
C ASP A 39 12.79 3.50 -2.31
N PHE A 40 13.18 3.95 -3.49
CA PHE A 40 12.37 3.80 -4.68
C PHE A 40 13.21 3.62 -5.93
N ALA A 41 12.62 2.93 -6.89
CA ALA A 41 13.12 2.86 -8.25
C ALA A 41 11.98 3.24 -9.18
N CYS A 42 12.24 4.12 -10.14
CA CYS A 42 11.27 4.54 -11.14
C CYS A 42 11.75 4.14 -12.53
N SER A 43 10.80 3.65 -13.33
CA SER A 43 10.84 3.71 -14.78
C SER A 43 9.85 4.80 -15.22
N GLU A 44 9.97 5.35 -16.42
CA GLU A 44 9.25 6.53 -16.92
C GLU A 44 7.79 6.63 -16.46
N GLU A 45 7.07 5.50 -16.47
CA GLU A 45 5.65 5.41 -16.20
C GLU A 45 5.27 4.68 -14.88
N ILE A 46 6.25 4.05 -14.22
CA ILE A 46 6.00 3.14 -13.09
C ILE A 46 7.02 3.38 -12.00
N SER A 47 6.53 3.65 -10.78
CA SER A 47 7.36 3.73 -9.59
C SER A 47 7.18 2.50 -8.71
N VAL A 48 8.30 1.99 -8.21
CA VAL A 48 8.36 0.96 -7.18
C VAL A 48 8.90 1.60 -5.93
N VAL A 49 8.13 1.51 -4.85
CA VAL A 49 8.46 2.11 -3.57
C VAL A 49 8.60 1.01 -2.54
N LYS A 50 9.75 0.98 -1.89
CA LYS A 50 10.10 0.07 -0.79
C LYS A 50 10.06 0.86 0.51
N TRP A 51 9.47 0.29 1.55
CA TRP A 51 9.40 0.91 2.86
C TRP A 51 9.57 -0.10 3.98
N ARG A 52 10.33 0.31 4.99
CA ARG A 52 10.60 -0.48 6.18
C ARG A 52 9.71 -0.03 7.33
N ASP A 53 8.75 -0.86 7.69
CA ASP A 53 7.92 -0.71 8.89
C ASP A 53 8.38 -1.76 9.93
N ARG A 54 7.45 -2.46 10.59
CA ARG A 54 7.73 -3.70 11.36
C ARG A 54 8.28 -4.87 10.53
N GLY A 55 8.26 -4.73 9.21
CA GLY A 55 8.76 -5.67 8.22
C GLY A 55 8.89 -4.95 6.88
N GLU A 56 9.27 -5.69 5.85
CA GLU A 56 9.50 -5.13 4.52
C GLU A 56 8.21 -5.12 3.72
N LYS A 57 7.83 -3.95 3.20
CA LYS A 57 6.69 -3.80 2.32
C LYS A 57 7.12 -3.05 1.07
N SER A 58 6.87 -3.66 -0.08
CA SER A 58 7.09 -3.06 -1.38
C SER A 58 5.75 -2.84 -2.08
N VAL A 59 5.52 -1.61 -2.54
CA VAL A 59 4.34 -1.22 -3.31
C VAL A 59 4.82 -0.74 -4.69
N ILE A 60 4.12 -1.19 -5.72
CA ILE A 60 4.26 -0.67 -7.09
C ILE A 60 3.08 0.24 -7.36
N SER A 61 3.36 1.39 -7.95
CA SER A 61 2.38 2.42 -8.24
C SER A 61 2.66 3.06 -9.59
N THR A 62 1.62 3.28 -10.39
CA THR A 62 1.70 4.09 -11.62
C THR A 62 1.13 5.50 -11.45
N MET A 63 0.71 5.86 -10.22
CA MET A 63 -0.06 7.08 -9.94
C MET A 63 0.65 8.06 -9.00
N HIS A 64 1.72 7.64 -8.35
CA HIS A 64 2.32 8.40 -7.25
C HIS A 64 3.77 8.73 -7.57
N ASP A 65 4.13 9.99 -7.35
CA ASP A 65 5.52 10.40 -7.25
C ASP A 65 6.16 9.68 -6.05
N PRO A 66 7.20 8.87 -6.27
CA PRO A 66 7.83 8.10 -5.21
C PRO A 66 8.58 8.95 -4.18
N ASN A 67 8.89 10.21 -4.48
CA ASN A 67 9.57 11.13 -3.56
C ASN A 67 8.65 11.72 -2.49
N VAL A 68 7.34 11.67 -2.72
CA VAL A 68 6.39 12.32 -1.80
C VAL A 68 6.19 11.43 -0.57
N THR A 69 6.61 11.95 0.57
CA THR A 69 6.50 11.30 1.87
C THR A 69 5.32 11.84 2.68
N SER A 70 4.89 11.06 3.65
CA SER A 70 3.86 11.37 4.64
C SER A 70 4.20 10.63 5.93
N SER A 71 3.27 10.59 6.88
CA SER A 71 3.45 9.83 8.12
C SER A 71 2.23 8.96 8.42
N VAL A 72 2.46 7.83 9.07
CA VAL A 72 1.44 6.97 9.67
C VAL A 72 1.65 6.85 11.18
N LEU A 73 0.55 6.69 11.92
CA LEU A 73 0.60 6.36 13.33
C LEU A 73 0.80 4.86 13.51
N ARG A 74 1.79 4.49 14.31
CA ARG A 74 2.10 3.12 14.69
C ARG A 74 2.15 3.01 16.20
N THR A 75 1.57 1.95 16.73
CA THR A 75 1.72 1.62 18.15
C THR A 75 3.05 0.88 18.32
N ASN A 76 3.88 1.29 19.28
CA ASN A 76 5.12 0.59 19.60
C ASN A 76 4.86 -0.63 20.51
N LYS A 77 5.91 -1.34 20.94
CA LYS A 77 5.77 -2.51 21.82
C LYS A 77 5.24 -2.14 23.21
N GLN A 78 5.45 -0.90 23.62
CA GLN A 78 5.05 -0.32 24.90
C GLN A 78 3.61 0.25 24.86
N GLY A 79 2.90 0.09 23.75
CA GLY A 79 1.52 0.59 23.60
C GLY A 79 1.39 2.07 23.25
N ALA A 80 2.50 2.82 23.17
CA ALA A 80 2.48 4.23 22.79
C ALA A 80 2.36 4.41 21.27
N ARG A 81 1.69 5.50 20.84
CA ARG A 81 1.52 5.82 19.42
C ARG A 81 2.64 6.77 18.95
N GLU A 82 3.39 6.33 17.95
CA GLU A 82 4.50 7.04 17.34
C GLU A 82 4.18 7.36 15.87
N ARG A 83 4.70 8.49 15.37
CA ARG A 83 4.63 8.83 13.95
C ARG A 83 5.84 8.25 13.23
N VAL A 84 5.58 7.42 12.24
CA VAL A 84 6.63 6.84 11.38
C VAL A 84 6.47 7.44 9.98
N GLN A 85 7.57 7.92 9.42
CA GLN A 85 7.60 8.43 8.05
C GLN A 85 7.31 7.29 7.07
N CYS A 86 6.51 7.57 6.04
CA CYS A 86 6.17 6.61 5.01
C CYS A 86 5.85 7.30 3.67
N PRO A 87 6.13 6.66 2.54
CA PRO A 87 5.70 7.14 1.23
C PRO A 87 4.16 7.29 1.12
N VAL A 88 3.70 8.32 0.40
CA VAL A 88 2.26 8.57 0.17
C VAL A 88 1.59 7.38 -0.52
N ALA A 89 2.28 6.73 -1.47
CA ALA A 89 1.78 5.54 -2.16
C ALA A 89 1.33 4.43 -1.19
N ILE A 90 2.08 4.24 -0.09
CA ILE A 90 1.79 3.22 0.92
C ILE A 90 0.63 3.65 1.81
N LYS A 91 0.58 4.93 2.21
CA LYS A 91 -0.53 5.47 2.98
C LYS A 91 -1.85 5.34 2.21
N ASN A 92 -1.85 5.72 0.94
CA ASN A 92 -3.02 5.65 0.07
C ASN A 92 -3.45 4.21 -0.20
N TYR A 93 -2.52 3.30 -0.47
CA TYR A 93 -2.81 1.87 -0.60
C TYR A 93 -3.48 1.32 0.67
N ASN A 94 -2.93 1.61 1.84
CA ASN A 94 -3.49 1.14 3.11
C ASN A 94 -4.89 1.72 3.36
N LYS A 95 -5.12 3.00 3.04
CA LYS A 95 -6.44 3.64 3.16
C LYS A 95 -7.46 2.93 2.27
N LYS A 96 -7.16 2.77 0.98
CA LYS A 96 -8.05 2.09 0.02
C LYS A 96 -8.36 0.65 0.43
N ARG A 97 -7.36 -0.07 0.95
CA ARG A 97 -7.56 -1.45 1.44
C ARG A 97 -8.51 -1.50 2.64
N VAL A 98 -8.36 -0.61 3.61
CA VAL A 98 -9.24 -0.56 4.79
C VAL A 98 -10.65 -0.16 4.38
N GLU A 99 -10.78 0.85 3.51
CA GLU A 99 -12.07 1.30 2.99
C GLU A 99 -12.83 0.18 2.28
N LEU A 100 -12.15 -0.60 1.42
CA LEU A 100 -12.76 -1.74 0.75
C LEU A 100 -13.23 -2.81 1.75
N ILE A 101 -12.44 -3.10 2.78
CA ILE A 101 -12.84 -4.07 3.83
C ILE A 101 -14.08 -3.57 4.57
N VAL A 102 -14.12 -2.29 4.97
CA VAL A 102 -15.27 -1.70 5.66
C VAL A 102 -16.51 -1.73 4.76
N LEU A 103 -16.38 -1.39 3.49
CA LEU A 103 -17.48 -1.43 2.53
C LEU A 103 -18.01 -2.84 2.31
N ILE A 104 -17.13 -3.84 2.17
CA ILE A 104 -17.52 -5.25 2.05
C ILE A 104 -18.21 -5.73 3.33
N SER A 105 -17.66 -5.41 4.51
CA SER A 105 -18.27 -5.77 5.79
C SER A 105 -19.64 -5.11 5.98
N LEU A 106 -19.80 -3.84 5.57
CA LEU A 106 -21.08 -3.13 5.62
C LEU A 106 -22.09 -3.72 4.63
N TRP A 107 -21.67 -4.07 3.41
CA TRP A 107 -22.51 -4.76 2.44
C TRP A 107 -22.96 -6.13 2.93
N LEU A 108 -22.05 -6.91 3.51
CA LEU A 108 -22.39 -8.20 4.13
C LEU A 108 -23.34 -8.02 5.30
N LEU A 109 -23.17 -6.98 6.11
CA LEU A 109 -24.07 -6.67 7.21
C LEU A 109 -25.47 -6.26 6.71
N ILE A 110 -25.56 -5.42 5.69
CA ILE A 110 -26.84 -5.02 5.06
C ILE A 110 -27.54 -6.24 4.43
N ALA A 111 -26.78 -7.09 3.73
CA ALA A 111 -27.31 -8.33 3.16
C ALA A 111 -27.77 -9.31 4.24
N TYR A 112 -27.05 -9.40 5.36
CA TYR A 112 -27.38 -10.27 6.49
C TYR A 112 -28.58 -9.77 7.30
N LEU A 113 -28.70 -8.45 7.48
CA LEU A 113 -29.82 -7.86 8.21
C LEU A 113 -31.12 -7.84 7.41
N GLY A 114 -31.07 -8.12 6.10
CA GLY A 114 -32.24 -8.36 5.27
C GLY A 114 -33.07 -7.11 5.03
N ASN A 115 -33.47 -6.91 3.77
CA ASN A 115 -34.42 -5.89 3.39
C ASN A 115 -35.78 -6.18 4.09
N PRO A 116 -36.36 -5.26 4.89
CA PRO A 116 -37.67 -5.46 5.48
C PRO A 116 -38.73 -5.34 4.38
N GLY A 117 -38.98 -6.42 3.63
CA GLY A 117 -39.86 -6.36 2.48
C GLY A 117 -40.02 -7.67 1.72
N ALA A 118 -40.25 -8.78 2.43
CA ALA A 118 -40.78 -10.01 1.84
C ALA A 118 -41.52 -10.82 2.92
N GLY A 119 -42.54 -10.20 3.52
CA GLY A 119 -43.61 -10.92 4.22
C GLY A 119 -44.87 -10.81 3.37
N GLY A 120 -45.26 -11.94 2.78
CA GLY A 120 -46.57 -12.11 2.15
C GLY A 120 -47.68 -12.34 3.16
#